data_AF-A0A2I0NH57-F1
#
_entry.id   AF-A0A2I0NH57-F1
#
_cell.length_a   1.000
_cell.length_b   1.000
_cell.length_c   1.000
_cell.angle_alpha   90.00
_cell.angle_beta   90.00
_cell.angle_gamma   90.00
#
_symmetry.space_group_name_H-M   'P 1'
#
loop_
_entity.id
_entity.type
_entity.pdbx_description
1 polymer ?
#
loop_
_entity_poly.entity_id
_entity_poly.type
_entity_poly.pdbx_seq_one_letter_code
_entity_poly.pdbx_strand_id
1 'polypeptide(L)'
;MKRFGNILLAGCVLLLLALTAGMAAAVDDNGTGNVTDNAAGNAADNITDNAATGEDVAVQLTDENIEDGDGELADDIEPYDGSVGPGNALYGLKIAFENIDMAFTFNESEKLGKQVSRARARISEAKAELRKNNQEAANKALELYGAQIESINRSAAGFSGNNSGLFNAQKNIVKHQYVLARLLEANPNNTGLQRAYNNSLRQEEKFEEKTERKLERMITKDNRVRLKTVKKEQVREREEIEVKAEVSGNTTKVKVKVEFVSSSTDNNTLAQEILDRMKMERDAISGLIKIESKDKEESGDTVEKLKAEAETVGVGTKVEAGYEFSLDTADETGIVDGIAQKLSSVTSDDILAVLKMEITEIDDQMESSDNVRGKGRDIEDKGVEKKGNIKGKRGRED
;
A
#
# COMPACT_ATOMS: atom_id res chain seq x y z
N MET A 1 -42.43 -39.25 18.54
CA MET A 1 -41.50 -38.10 18.65
C MET A 1 -40.44 -38.42 19.69
N LYS A 2 -39.15 -38.12 19.40
CA LYS A 2 -37.91 -38.36 20.18
C LYS A 2 -36.94 -39.35 19.52
N ARG A 3 -36.28 -39.01 18.40
CA ARG A 3 -34.98 -39.59 17.93
C ARG A 3 -34.25 -38.74 16.87
N PHE A 4 -34.14 -37.41 17.03
CA PHE A 4 -33.34 -36.58 16.10
C PHE A 4 -32.30 -35.67 16.78
N GLY A 5 -32.02 -35.84 18.08
CA GLY A 5 -31.12 -34.95 18.83
C GLY A 5 -29.62 -35.26 18.79
N ASN A 6 -29.18 -36.42 18.29
CA ASN A 6 -27.81 -36.91 18.56
C ASN A 6 -26.85 -36.87 17.36
N ILE A 7 -27.31 -36.49 16.16
CA ILE A 7 -26.44 -36.51 14.96
C ILE A 7 -25.65 -35.19 14.82
N LEU A 8 -26.19 -34.06 15.28
CA LEU A 8 -25.51 -32.76 15.17
C LEU A 8 -24.30 -32.62 16.11
N LEU A 9 -24.35 -33.27 17.30
CA LEU A 9 -23.29 -33.16 18.30
C LEU A 9 -22.06 -34.02 17.95
N ALA A 10 -22.24 -35.14 17.26
CA ALA A 10 -21.15 -36.02 16.83
C ALA A 10 -20.31 -35.42 15.69
N GLY A 11 -20.94 -34.63 14.80
CA GLY A 11 -20.24 -33.93 13.71
C GLY A 11 -19.27 -32.85 14.20
N CYS A 12 -19.65 -32.08 15.24
CA CYS A 12 -18.77 -31.05 15.82
C CYS A 12 -17.56 -31.63 16.56
N VAL A 13 -17.68 -32.80 17.19
CA VAL A 13 -16.57 -33.45 17.91
C VAL A 13 -15.54 -34.05 16.95
N LEU A 14 -15.97 -34.53 15.77
CA LEU A 14 -15.08 -35.08 14.75
C LEU A 14 -14.24 -34.00 14.05
N LEU A 15 -14.79 -32.79 13.88
CA LEU A 15 -14.05 -31.65 13.30
C LEU A 15 -12.97 -31.11 14.28
N LEU A 16 -13.23 -31.16 15.59
CA LEU A 16 -12.29 -30.75 16.63
C LEU A 16 -11.15 -31.76 16.86
N LEU A 17 -11.39 -33.06 16.62
CA LEU A 17 -10.35 -34.11 16.71
C LEU A 17 -9.43 -34.16 15.49
N ALA A 18 -9.89 -33.75 14.31
CA ALA A 18 -9.03 -33.64 13.12
C ALA A 18 -8.03 -32.47 13.23
N LEU A 19 -8.35 -31.41 13.98
CA LEU A 19 -7.47 -30.24 14.13
C LEU A 19 -6.32 -30.45 15.14
N THR A 20 -6.47 -31.35 16.12
CA THR A 20 -5.44 -31.58 17.15
C THR A 20 -4.39 -32.62 16.74
N ALA A 21 -4.68 -33.47 15.76
CA ALA A 21 -3.75 -34.48 15.26
C ALA A 21 -2.69 -33.95 14.26
N GLY A 22 -2.78 -32.69 13.82
CA GLY A 22 -1.90 -32.12 12.79
C GLY A 22 -0.63 -31.41 13.28
N MET A 23 -0.38 -31.29 14.59
CA MET A 23 0.75 -30.53 15.13
C MET A 23 1.92 -31.37 15.68
N ALA A 24 1.93 -32.68 15.45
CA ALA A 24 2.97 -33.58 15.95
C ALA A 24 3.63 -34.40 14.83
N ALA A 25 4.23 -33.73 13.83
CA ALA A 25 5.31 -34.29 13.00
C ALA A 25 5.88 -33.23 12.05
N ALA A 26 6.96 -32.56 12.46
CA ALA A 26 7.91 -31.93 11.55
C ALA A 26 9.24 -31.72 12.31
N VAL A 27 9.98 -32.81 12.47
CA VAL A 27 11.41 -32.82 12.74
C VAL A 27 12.08 -33.30 11.46
N ASP A 28 12.94 -32.44 10.92
CA ASP A 28 14.05 -32.65 9.97
C ASP A 28 13.85 -33.60 8.78
N ASP A 29 13.75 -33.05 7.57
CA ASP A 29 14.68 -33.45 6.50
C ASP A 29 14.83 -32.36 5.42
N ASN A 30 16.08 -31.97 5.17
CA ASN A 30 16.48 -30.93 4.23
C ASN A 30 16.91 -31.63 2.92
N GLY A 31 15.96 -31.84 2.02
CA GLY A 31 16.17 -32.50 0.74
C GLY A 31 15.65 -31.66 -0.42
N THR A 32 16.55 -30.91 -1.06
CA THR A 32 16.32 -30.21 -2.33
C THR A 32 15.93 -31.19 -3.44
N GLY A 33 14.68 -31.12 -3.91
CA GLY A 33 14.18 -31.89 -5.04
C GLY A 33 13.21 -31.08 -5.87
N ASN A 34 13.72 -30.46 -6.94
CA ASN A 34 12.96 -29.76 -7.96
C ASN A 34 12.17 -30.78 -8.81
N VAL A 35 10.84 -30.76 -8.72
CA VAL A 35 9.97 -31.49 -9.65
C VAL A 35 8.86 -30.55 -10.12
N THR A 36 9.02 -30.09 -11.35
CA THR A 36 7.98 -29.58 -12.22
C THR A 36 7.05 -30.73 -12.61
N ASP A 37 5.75 -30.59 -12.36
CA ASP A 37 4.73 -31.33 -13.11
C ASP A 37 3.51 -30.46 -13.39
N ASN A 38 3.37 -30.15 -14.68
CA ASN A 38 2.15 -29.69 -15.34
C ASN A 38 1.12 -30.82 -15.31
N ALA A 39 -0.10 -30.54 -14.84
CA ALA A 39 -1.26 -31.34 -15.20
C ALA A 39 -2.51 -30.45 -15.32
N ALA A 40 -2.90 -30.26 -16.58
CA ALA A 40 -4.18 -29.72 -16.99
C ALA A 40 -5.34 -30.60 -16.50
N GLY A 41 -6.46 -29.95 -16.16
CA GLY A 41 -7.69 -30.63 -15.79
C GLY A 41 -8.87 -29.67 -15.78
N ASN A 42 -9.23 -29.14 -16.95
CA ASN A 42 -10.52 -28.49 -17.19
C ASN A 42 -11.63 -29.53 -17.08
N ALA A 43 -12.55 -29.35 -16.13
CA ALA A 43 -13.87 -29.93 -16.18
C ALA A 43 -14.87 -28.85 -15.74
N ALA A 44 -15.48 -28.21 -16.75
CA ALA A 44 -16.69 -27.44 -16.58
C ALA A 44 -17.81 -28.40 -16.20
N ASP A 45 -18.49 -28.14 -15.08
CA ASP A 45 -19.84 -28.65 -14.89
C ASP A 45 -20.74 -27.52 -14.42
N ASN A 46 -21.76 -27.30 -15.24
CA ASN A 46 -22.62 -26.14 -15.27
C ASN A 46 -23.93 -26.56 -14.61
N ILE A 47 -24.05 -26.37 -13.29
CA ILE A 47 -25.30 -26.62 -12.57
C ILE A 47 -25.88 -25.28 -12.14
N THR A 48 -26.73 -24.78 -13.04
CA THR A 48 -27.78 -23.81 -12.75
C THR A 48 -28.88 -24.54 -12.00
N ASP A 49 -29.14 -24.16 -10.74
CA ASP A 49 -30.49 -24.28 -10.17
C ASP A 49 -30.72 -23.21 -9.11
N ASN A 50 -31.75 -22.41 -9.37
CA ASN A 50 -32.30 -21.36 -8.52
C ASN A 50 -33.05 -21.97 -7.33
N ALA A 51 -32.89 -21.39 -6.13
CA ALA A 51 -33.97 -20.84 -5.29
C ALA A 51 -33.59 -20.83 -3.79
N ALA A 52 -33.28 -19.65 -3.26
CA ALA A 52 -33.69 -19.26 -1.91
C ALA A 52 -33.58 -17.74 -1.79
N THR A 53 -34.74 -17.10 -1.75
CA THR A 53 -34.92 -15.68 -1.42
C THR A 53 -34.49 -15.44 0.03
N GLY A 54 -33.23 -15.05 0.21
CA GLY A 54 -32.77 -14.28 1.35
C GLY A 54 -32.44 -12.89 0.82
N GLU A 55 -33.09 -11.87 1.38
CA GLU A 55 -32.91 -10.46 1.03
C GLU A 55 -31.55 -9.97 1.59
N ASP A 56 -30.46 -10.51 1.03
CA ASP A 56 -29.12 -9.93 1.20
C ASP A 56 -29.04 -8.74 0.25
N VAL A 57 -28.86 -7.56 0.83
CA VAL A 57 -28.54 -6.33 0.12
C VAL A 57 -27.13 -6.50 -0.47
N ALA A 58 -27.04 -7.22 -1.59
CA ALA A 58 -25.91 -7.17 -2.48
C ALA A 58 -25.87 -5.75 -3.04
N VAL A 59 -25.06 -4.89 -2.41
CA VAL A 59 -24.66 -3.61 -2.98
C VAL A 59 -23.97 -3.94 -4.29
N GLN A 60 -24.73 -3.88 -5.39
CA GLN A 60 -24.19 -3.89 -6.74
C GLN A 60 -23.35 -2.62 -6.85
N LEU A 61 -22.06 -2.74 -6.60
CA LEU A 61 -21.06 -1.73 -6.92
C LEU A 61 -20.97 -1.71 -8.45
N THR A 62 -21.84 -0.91 -9.08
CA THR A 62 -21.77 -0.65 -10.51
C THR A 62 -20.47 0.10 -10.80
N ASP A 63 -19.71 -0.41 -11.76
CA ASP A 63 -18.33 0.02 -12.10
C ASP A 63 -18.22 1.48 -12.54
N GLU A 64 -19.33 2.18 -12.76
CA GLU A 64 -19.36 3.53 -13.34
C GLU A 64 -19.36 4.68 -12.32
N ASN A 65 -19.40 4.40 -11.01
CA ASN A 65 -19.32 5.43 -9.96
C ASN A 65 -18.40 5.01 -8.81
N ILE A 66 -17.26 4.39 -9.11
CA ILE A 66 -16.11 4.50 -8.20
C ILE A 66 -15.71 5.96 -8.28
N GLU A 67 -16.33 6.81 -7.45
CA GLU A 67 -15.82 8.15 -7.21
C GLU A 67 -14.32 8.00 -7.02
N ASP A 68 -13.54 8.73 -7.82
CA ASP A 68 -12.11 8.98 -7.64
C ASP A 68 -11.93 9.77 -6.34
N GLY A 69 -12.48 9.26 -5.25
CA GLY A 69 -12.48 9.83 -3.92
C GLY A 69 -11.08 9.67 -3.39
N ASP A 70 -10.30 10.71 -3.64
CA ASP A 70 -9.03 11.04 -3.02
C ASP A 70 -9.14 10.72 -1.53
N GLY A 71 -8.72 9.50 -1.16
CA GLY A 71 -8.85 9.04 0.21
C GLY A 71 -7.74 9.66 1.02
N GLU A 72 -8.08 10.46 2.03
CA GLU A 72 -7.10 10.89 3.03
C GLU A 72 -6.50 9.66 3.71
N LEU A 73 -5.17 9.55 3.69
CA LEU A 73 -4.42 8.59 4.50
C LEU A 73 -4.31 9.17 5.91
N ALA A 74 -5.16 8.66 6.79
CA ALA A 74 -5.11 8.93 8.21
C ALA A 74 -4.85 7.64 8.98
N ASP A 75 -4.39 7.77 10.22
CA ASP A 75 -4.32 6.65 11.16
C ASP A 75 -5.72 6.33 11.67
N ASP A 76 -6.53 5.75 10.78
CA ASP A 76 -7.94 5.43 10.99
C ASP A 76 -8.15 4.07 11.67
N ILE A 77 -7.06 3.36 12.01
CA ILE A 77 -7.11 2.07 12.70
C ILE A 77 -7.03 2.32 14.21
N GLU A 78 -8.20 2.32 14.86
CA GLU A 78 -8.28 2.34 16.31
C GLU A 78 -7.65 1.08 16.91
N PRO A 79 -6.96 1.17 18.05
CA PRO A 79 -6.51 -0.02 18.76
C PRO A 79 -7.69 -0.89 19.18
N TYR A 80 -7.47 -2.20 19.16
CA TYR A 80 -8.47 -3.17 19.55
C TYR A 80 -8.85 -3.06 21.04
N ASP A 81 -10.16 -2.91 21.32
CA ASP A 81 -10.73 -2.81 22.68
C ASP A 81 -11.47 -4.09 23.13
N GLY A 82 -11.37 -5.19 22.38
CA GLY A 82 -12.02 -6.43 22.78
C GLY A 82 -11.27 -7.20 23.87
N SER A 83 -12.00 -8.02 24.63
CA SER A 83 -11.46 -8.82 25.73
C SER A 83 -10.55 -9.99 25.30
N VAL A 84 -10.60 -10.37 24.03
CA VAL A 84 -9.85 -11.51 23.46
C VAL A 84 -8.83 -11.00 22.45
N GLY A 85 -7.73 -10.44 22.98
CA GLY A 85 -6.57 -10.01 22.21
C GLY A 85 -5.45 -11.07 22.16
N PRO A 86 -4.35 -10.81 21.44
CA PRO A 86 -3.27 -11.79 21.20
C PRO A 86 -2.60 -12.37 22.44
N GLY A 87 -2.59 -11.63 23.55
CA GLY A 87 -2.10 -12.07 24.86
C GLY A 87 -3.09 -12.92 25.67
N ASN A 88 -4.32 -13.14 25.17
CA ASN A 88 -5.34 -13.95 25.85
C ASN A 88 -5.26 -15.42 25.42
N ALA A 89 -5.46 -16.37 26.35
CA ALA A 89 -5.46 -17.80 26.07
C ALA A 89 -6.54 -18.23 25.05
N LEU A 90 -7.68 -17.54 25.02
CA LEU A 90 -8.79 -17.79 24.09
C LEU A 90 -8.56 -17.19 22.70
N TYR A 91 -7.44 -16.50 22.47
CA TYR A 91 -7.18 -15.88 21.18
C TYR A 91 -7.08 -16.88 20.02
N GLY A 92 -6.52 -18.07 20.26
CA GLY A 92 -6.50 -19.13 19.25
C GLY A 92 -7.91 -19.54 18.80
N LEU A 93 -8.87 -19.54 19.73
CA LEU A 93 -10.27 -19.84 19.41
C LEU A 93 -10.92 -18.74 18.56
N LYS A 94 -10.60 -17.46 18.84
CA LYS A 94 -11.00 -16.34 17.99
C LYS A 94 -10.52 -16.54 16.54
N ILE A 95 -9.23 -16.84 16.36
CA ILE A 95 -8.65 -17.10 15.04
C ILE A 95 -9.32 -18.30 14.36
N ALA A 96 -9.61 -19.38 15.09
CA ALA A 96 -10.31 -20.54 14.55
C ALA A 96 -11.71 -20.20 14.04
N PHE A 97 -12.51 -19.45 14.82
CA PHE A 97 -13.85 -19.02 14.40
C PHE A 97 -13.81 -18.11 13.18
N GLU A 98 -12.85 -17.19 13.13
CA GLU A 98 -12.64 -16.40 11.92
C GLU A 98 -12.31 -17.31 10.74
N ASN A 99 -11.38 -18.24 10.85
CA ASN A 99 -11.05 -19.14 9.73
C ASN A 99 -12.27 -19.95 9.24
N ILE A 100 -13.15 -20.37 10.15
CA ILE A 100 -14.42 -21.02 9.81
C ILE A 100 -15.32 -20.07 9.02
N ASP A 101 -15.54 -18.84 9.48
CA ASP A 101 -16.33 -17.83 8.77
C ASP A 101 -15.80 -17.57 7.34
N MET A 102 -14.48 -17.63 7.15
CA MET A 102 -13.88 -17.46 5.82
C MET A 102 -14.11 -18.66 4.90
N ALA A 103 -14.15 -19.87 5.44
CA ALA A 103 -14.42 -21.08 4.66
C ALA A 103 -15.84 -21.08 4.05
N PHE A 104 -16.78 -20.39 4.69
CA PHE A 104 -18.16 -20.22 4.18
C PHE A 104 -18.33 -19.01 3.25
N THR A 105 -17.27 -18.27 2.95
CA THR A 105 -17.32 -17.14 2.01
C THR A 105 -16.94 -17.63 0.60
N PHE A 106 -17.96 -17.94 -0.21
CA PHE A 106 -17.77 -18.49 -1.56
C PHE A 106 -17.48 -17.42 -2.62
N ASN A 107 -17.94 -16.19 -2.41
CA ASN A 107 -17.66 -15.09 -3.33
C ASN A 107 -16.20 -14.63 -3.16
N GLU A 108 -15.42 -14.66 -4.24
CA GLU A 108 -13.99 -14.32 -4.20
C GLU A 108 -13.72 -12.89 -3.78
N SER A 109 -14.52 -11.93 -4.26
CA SER A 109 -14.38 -10.50 -3.93
C SER A 109 -14.72 -10.23 -2.46
N GLU A 110 -15.82 -10.83 -1.97
CA GLU A 110 -16.18 -10.78 -0.55
C GLU A 110 -15.09 -11.42 0.32
N LYS A 111 -14.56 -12.57 -0.10
CA LYS A 111 -13.47 -13.28 0.59
C LYS A 111 -12.22 -12.42 0.67
N LEU A 112 -11.83 -11.77 -0.43
CA LEU A 112 -10.71 -10.83 -0.48
C LEU A 112 -10.95 -9.65 0.47
N GLY A 113 -12.14 -9.05 0.44
CA GLY A 113 -12.53 -7.97 1.36
C GLY A 113 -12.47 -8.38 2.83
N LYS A 114 -12.95 -9.58 3.17
CA LYS A 114 -12.86 -10.13 4.54
C LYS A 114 -11.41 -10.37 4.97
N GLN A 115 -10.56 -10.90 4.09
CA GLN A 115 -9.14 -11.09 4.40
C GLN A 115 -8.44 -9.75 4.70
N VAL A 116 -8.69 -8.72 3.89
CA VAL A 116 -8.18 -7.37 4.10
C VAL A 116 -8.68 -6.79 5.42
N SER A 117 -9.96 -6.96 5.74
CA SER A 117 -10.55 -6.53 7.03
C SER A 117 -9.90 -7.25 8.23
N ARG A 118 -9.59 -8.54 8.10
CA ARG A 118 -8.86 -9.28 9.15
C ARG A 118 -7.43 -8.81 9.30
N ALA A 119 -6.74 -8.51 8.20
CA ALA A 119 -5.42 -7.89 8.25
C ALA A 119 -5.46 -6.56 9.01
N ARG A 120 -6.47 -5.70 8.74
CA ARG A 120 -6.73 -4.48 9.51
C ARG A 120 -6.92 -4.76 11.01
N ALA A 121 -7.69 -5.79 11.35
CA ALA A 121 -7.91 -6.21 12.74
C ALA A 121 -6.62 -6.69 13.44
N ARG A 122 -5.69 -7.34 12.71
CA ARG A 122 -4.38 -7.70 13.29
C ARG A 122 -3.53 -6.47 13.59
N ILE A 123 -3.60 -5.42 12.76
CA ILE A 123 -2.92 -4.14 13.05
C ILE A 123 -3.53 -3.46 14.28
N SER A 124 -4.87 -3.44 14.43
CA SER A 124 -5.50 -2.85 15.62
C SER A 124 -5.14 -3.58 16.91
N GLU A 125 -5.05 -4.91 16.86
CA GLU A 125 -4.59 -5.73 17.98
C GLU A 125 -3.12 -5.49 18.32
N ALA A 126 -2.23 -5.46 17.31
CA ALA A 126 -0.83 -5.14 17.51
C ALA A 126 -0.67 -3.74 18.16
N LYS A 127 -1.41 -2.75 17.68
CA LYS A 127 -1.45 -1.38 18.24
C LYS A 127 -1.90 -1.38 19.70
N ALA A 128 -2.91 -2.16 20.05
CA ALA A 128 -3.38 -2.29 21.43
C ALA A 128 -2.34 -2.95 22.36
N GLU A 129 -1.65 -3.99 21.90
CA GLU A 129 -0.63 -4.68 22.69
C GLU A 129 0.67 -3.85 22.83
N LEU A 130 1.07 -3.10 21.79
CA LEU A 130 2.19 -2.15 21.88
C LEU A 130 1.93 -1.06 22.92
N ARG A 131 0.70 -0.53 23.01
CA ARG A 131 0.31 0.43 24.07
C ARG A 131 0.41 -0.14 25.49
N LYS A 132 0.27 -1.46 25.64
CA LYS A 132 0.46 -2.18 26.91
C LYS A 132 1.91 -2.61 27.14
N ASN A 133 2.85 -2.21 26.27
CA ASN A 133 4.23 -2.68 26.24
C ASN A 133 4.38 -4.21 26.10
N ASN A 134 3.39 -4.88 25.51
CA ASN A 134 3.39 -6.33 25.31
C ASN A 134 3.91 -6.70 23.92
N GLN A 135 5.24 -6.62 23.75
CA GLN A 135 5.91 -6.83 22.46
C GLN A 135 5.69 -8.23 21.88
N GLU A 136 5.62 -9.26 22.72
CA GLU A 136 5.39 -10.65 22.29
C GLU A 136 3.99 -10.82 21.67
N ALA A 137 2.96 -10.32 22.35
CA ALA A 137 1.59 -10.38 21.83
C ALA A 137 1.41 -9.51 20.58
N ALA A 138 2.05 -8.34 20.53
CA ALA A 138 2.08 -7.52 19.32
C ALA A 138 2.71 -8.26 18.14
N ASN A 139 3.86 -8.91 18.34
CA ASN A 139 4.53 -9.69 17.30
C ASN A 139 3.67 -10.87 16.81
N LYS A 140 2.95 -11.53 17.73
CA LYS A 140 2.00 -12.61 17.38
C LYS A 140 0.85 -12.11 16.50
N ALA A 141 0.32 -10.91 16.75
CA ALA A 141 -0.68 -10.30 15.86
C ALA A 141 -0.09 -9.99 14.49
N LEU A 142 1.14 -9.45 14.44
CA LEU A 142 1.83 -9.10 13.20
C LEU A 142 2.25 -10.33 12.37
N GLU A 143 2.53 -11.46 12.99
CA GLU A 143 2.71 -12.74 12.31
C GLU A 143 1.42 -13.19 11.61
N LEU A 144 0.28 -13.11 12.30
CA LEU A 144 -1.02 -13.39 11.72
C LEU A 144 -1.41 -12.39 10.61
N TYR A 145 -1.00 -11.12 10.75
CA TYR A 145 -1.11 -10.14 9.67
C TYR A 145 -0.34 -10.61 8.43
N GLY A 146 0.92 -11.04 8.59
CA GLY A 146 1.73 -11.60 7.51
C GLY A 146 1.05 -12.78 6.83
N ALA A 147 0.51 -13.73 7.59
CA ALA A 147 -0.25 -14.86 7.06
C ALA A 147 -1.51 -14.43 6.29
N GLN A 148 -2.21 -13.38 6.74
CA GLN A 148 -3.35 -12.81 6.00
C GLN A 148 -2.91 -12.14 4.70
N ILE A 149 -1.79 -11.40 4.68
CA ILE A 149 -1.24 -10.82 3.46
C ILE A 149 -0.89 -11.89 2.42
N GLU A 150 -0.32 -13.01 2.84
CA GLU A 150 -0.07 -14.14 1.94
C GLU A 150 -1.36 -14.77 1.40
N SER A 151 -2.39 -14.88 2.24
CA SER A 151 -3.71 -15.35 1.81
C SER A 151 -4.36 -14.41 0.81
N ILE A 152 -4.26 -13.10 1.04
CA ILE A 152 -4.69 -12.04 0.13
C ILE A 152 -4.00 -12.21 -1.22
N ASN A 153 -2.69 -12.45 -1.23
CA ASN A 153 -1.95 -12.68 -2.47
C ASN A 153 -2.49 -13.89 -3.28
N ARG A 154 -2.77 -15.00 -2.58
CA ARG A 154 -3.34 -16.21 -3.21
C ARG A 154 -4.72 -15.94 -3.76
N SER A 155 -5.59 -15.27 -3.00
CA SER A 155 -6.94 -14.91 -3.45
C SER A 155 -6.90 -13.92 -4.61
N ALA A 156 -5.98 -12.95 -4.58
CA ALA A 156 -5.75 -12.00 -5.66
C ALA A 156 -5.30 -12.64 -6.98
N ALA A 157 -4.85 -13.91 -6.99
CA ALA A 157 -4.47 -14.62 -8.22
C ALA A 157 -5.67 -15.04 -9.07
N GLY A 158 -6.86 -15.20 -8.48
CA GLY A 158 -8.09 -15.51 -9.22
C GLY A 158 -8.67 -14.32 -9.99
N PHE A 159 -8.24 -13.11 -9.67
CA PHE A 159 -8.73 -11.89 -10.30
C PHE A 159 -7.87 -11.53 -11.52
N SER A 160 -8.53 -11.16 -12.62
CA SER A 160 -7.91 -10.57 -13.80
C SER A 160 -8.49 -9.18 -14.07
N GLY A 161 -7.65 -8.29 -14.60
CA GLY A 161 -8.04 -6.93 -15.00
C GLY A 161 -8.38 -5.98 -13.84
N ASN A 162 -9.12 -4.92 -14.17
CA ASN A 162 -9.47 -3.82 -13.25
C ASN A 162 -10.65 -4.16 -12.32
N ASN A 163 -10.60 -5.31 -11.63
CA ASN A 163 -11.64 -5.67 -10.68
C ASN A 163 -11.67 -4.66 -9.51
N SER A 164 -12.84 -4.09 -9.24
CA SER A 164 -13.04 -3.10 -8.16
C SER A 164 -12.67 -3.65 -6.77
N GLY A 165 -12.87 -4.95 -6.52
CA GLY A 165 -12.44 -5.63 -5.30
C GLY A 165 -10.92 -5.66 -5.13
N LEU A 166 -10.18 -5.89 -6.22
CA LEU A 166 -8.72 -5.88 -6.23
C LEU A 166 -8.17 -4.48 -5.91
N PHE A 167 -8.75 -3.46 -6.54
CA PHE A 167 -8.37 -2.07 -6.31
C PHE A 167 -8.72 -1.59 -4.89
N ASN A 168 -9.89 -1.97 -4.37
CA ASN A 168 -10.26 -1.69 -2.99
C ASN A 168 -9.33 -2.39 -1.98
N ALA A 169 -8.91 -3.63 -2.27
CA ALA A 169 -7.92 -4.33 -1.47
C ALA A 169 -6.58 -3.59 -1.48
N GLN A 170 -6.09 -3.18 -2.66
CA GLN A 170 -4.89 -2.36 -2.82
C GLN A 170 -4.97 -1.09 -1.96
N LYS A 171 -6.05 -0.31 -2.08
CA LYS A 171 -6.28 0.92 -1.30
C LYS A 171 -6.17 0.69 0.21
N ASN A 172 -6.75 -0.40 0.71
CA ASN A 172 -6.67 -0.75 2.13
C ASN A 172 -5.26 -1.21 2.54
N ILE A 173 -4.52 -1.91 1.67
CA ILE A 173 -3.10 -2.24 1.94
C ILE A 173 -2.26 -0.97 2.07
N VAL A 174 -2.48 0.05 1.23
CA VAL A 174 -1.75 1.33 1.38
C VAL A 174 -2.08 2.02 2.70
N LYS A 175 -3.34 1.95 3.14
CA LYS A 175 -3.72 2.41 4.50
C LYS A 175 -3.01 1.63 5.59
N HIS A 176 -2.88 0.31 5.45
CA HIS A 176 -2.14 -0.52 6.39
C HIS A 176 -0.68 -0.11 6.49
N GLN A 177 -0.02 0.13 5.35
CA GLN A 177 1.36 0.60 5.30
C GLN A 177 1.54 1.92 6.03
N TYR A 178 0.64 2.89 5.83
CA TYR A 178 0.68 4.18 6.52
C TYR A 178 0.65 4.01 8.04
N VAL A 179 -0.26 3.16 8.56
CA VAL A 179 -0.34 2.89 10.00
C VAL A 179 0.89 2.13 10.50
N LEU A 180 1.37 1.13 9.75
CA LEU A 180 2.54 0.34 10.11
C LEU A 180 3.83 1.19 10.16
N ALA A 181 4.01 2.12 9.21
CA ALA A 181 5.14 3.05 9.20
C ALA A 181 5.17 3.91 10.46
N ARG A 182 4.02 4.50 10.85
CA ARG A 182 3.91 5.29 12.09
C ARG A 182 4.14 4.46 13.35
N LEU A 183 3.65 3.22 13.37
CA LEU A 183 3.92 2.30 14.49
C LEU A 183 5.41 1.95 14.58
N LEU A 184 6.08 1.76 13.43
CA LEU A 184 7.51 1.47 13.36
C LEU A 184 8.34 2.67 13.83
N GLU A 185 7.97 3.89 13.45
CA GLU A 185 8.59 5.13 13.94
C GLU A 185 8.50 5.22 15.47
N ALA A 186 7.34 4.92 16.04
CA ALA A 186 7.16 4.89 17.49
C ALA A 186 7.82 3.68 18.19
N ASN A 187 8.18 2.63 17.45
CA ASN A 187 8.73 1.37 17.97
C ASN A 187 9.86 0.84 17.06
N PRO A 188 10.98 1.57 16.93
CA PRO A 188 11.99 1.31 15.89
C PRO A 188 12.66 -0.06 15.98
N ASN A 189 12.69 -0.67 17.16
CA ASN A 189 13.32 -1.97 17.39
C ASN A 189 12.35 -3.17 17.26
N ASN A 190 11.10 -2.94 16.87
CA ASN A 190 10.13 -4.03 16.70
C ASN A 190 10.28 -4.66 15.30
N THR A 191 10.95 -5.82 15.25
CA THR A 191 11.17 -6.58 14.01
C THR A 191 9.88 -7.12 13.39
N GLY A 192 8.83 -7.34 14.19
CA GLY A 192 7.51 -7.73 13.71
C GLY A 192 6.86 -6.65 12.84
N LEU A 193 6.95 -5.38 13.26
CA LEU A 193 6.42 -4.23 12.52
C LEU A 193 7.17 -4.03 11.22
N GLN A 194 8.51 -4.09 11.25
CA GLN A 194 9.32 -3.96 10.05
C GLN A 194 8.96 -5.04 9.02
N ARG A 195 8.84 -6.29 9.46
CA ARG A 195 8.43 -7.40 8.59
C ARG A 195 7.01 -7.24 8.06
N ALA A 196 6.06 -6.80 8.88
CA ALA A 196 4.68 -6.53 8.45
C ALA A 196 4.63 -5.42 7.40
N TYR A 197 5.37 -4.32 7.62
CA TYR A 197 5.48 -3.22 6.69
C TYR A 197 6.06 -3.67 5.34
N ASN A 198 7.19 -4.38 5.35
CA ASN A 198 7.81 -4.91 4.12
C ASN A 198 6.90 -5.89 3.37
N ASN A 199 6.19 -6.76 4.10
CA ASN A 199 5.20 -7.66 3.50
C ASN A 199 4.08 -6.89 2.81
N SER A 200 3.62 -5.79 3.41
CA SER A 200 2.57 -4.94 2.87
C SER A 200 3.03 -4.15 1.64
N LEU A 201 4.28 -3.70 1.58
CA LEU A 201 4.88 -3.08 0.38
C LEU A 201 4.92 -4.06 -0.79
N ARG A 202 5.47 -5.26 -0.58
CA ARG A 202 5.51 -6.32 -1.61
C ARG A 202 4.11 -6.71 -2.11
N GLN A 203 3.09 -6.61 -1.25
CA GLN A 203 1.73 -6.92 -1.65
C GLN A 203 1.09 -5.80 -2.48
N GLU A 204 1.37 -4.54 -2.17
CA GLU A 204 0.96 -3.40 -3.01
C GLU A 204 1.59 -3.49 -4.40
N GLU A 205 2.88 -3.80 -4.50
CA GLU A 205 3.57 -4.01 -5.79
C GLU A 205 2.88 -5.08 -6.65
N LYS A 206 2.54 -6.24 -6.06
CA LYS A 206 1.80 -7.30 -6.77
C LYS A 206 0.38 -6.88 -7.17
N PHE A 207 -0.26 -6.02 -6.39
CA PHE A 207 -1.54 -5.46 -6.79
C PHE A 207 -1.37 -4.48 -7.94
N GLU A 208 -0.37 -3.61 -7.86
CA GLU A 208 -0.01 -2.71 -8.94
C GLU A 208 0.21 -3.51 -10.22
N GLU A 209 1.05 -4.54 -10.23
CA GLU A 209 1.27 -5.41 -11.41
C GLU A 209 -0.02 -5.90 -12.07
N LYS A 210 -1.03 -6.26 -11.28
CA LYS A 210 -2.30 -6.83 -11.75
C LYS A 210 -3.35 -5.80 -12.15
N THR A 211 -3.25 -4.57 -11.66
CA THR A 211 -4.17 -3.49 -12.01
C THR A 211 -3.53 -2.58 -13.06
N GLU A 212 -4.35 -1.88 -13.84
CA GLU A 212 -3.86 -0.79 -14.72
C GLU A 212 -3.73 0.53 -13.95
N ARG A 213 -3.91 0.50 -12.62
CA ARG A 213 -4.00 1.66 -11.75
C ARG A 213 -2.94 1.59 -10.67
N LYS A 214 -2.21 2.69 -10.47
CA LYS A 214 -1.31 2.88 -9.34
C LYS A 214 -1.94 3.85 -8.34
N LEU A 215 -1.65 3.65 -7.06
CA LEU A 215 -2.03 4.57 -6.01
C LEU A 215 -0.82 5.45 -5.70
N GLU A 216 -0.89 6.72 -6.12
CA GLU A 216 0.12 7.71 -5.74
C GLU A 216 -0.24 8.35 -4.41
N ARG A 217 0.76 8.49 -3.54
CA ARG A 217 0.64 9.25 -2.30
C ARG A 217 1.02 10.69 -2.63
N MET A 218 0.07 11.61 -2.54
CA MET A 218 0.30 13.04 -2.75
C MET A 218 0.15 13.78 -1.43
N ILE A 219 1.00 14.76 -1.20
CA ILE A 219 0.87 15.65 -0.05
C ILE A 219 0.13 16.89 -0.50
N THR A 220 -0.98 17.17 0.17
CA THR A 220 -1.78 18.36 -0.07
C THR A 220 -1.21 19.56 0.67
N LYS A 221 -1.65 20.77 0.30
CA LYS A 221 -1.14 22.04 0.87
C LYS A 221 -1.32 22.16 2.38
N ASP A 222 -2.25 21.42 2.95
CA ASP A 222 -2.52 21.28 4.38
C ASP A 222 -1.73 20.13 5.03
N ASN A 223 -0.69 19.64 4.34
CA ASN A 223 0.21 18.60 4.79
C ASN A 223 -0.47 17.27 5.15
N ARG A 224 -1.57 16.96 4.45
CA ARG A 224 -2.22 15.65 4.54
C ARG A 224 -1.76 14.78 3.40
N VAL A 225 -1.56 13.49 3.67
CA VAL A 225 -1.27 12.53 2.62
C VAL A 225 -2.62 12.08 2.04
N ARG A 226 -2.83 12.25 0.73
CA ARG A 226 -3.99 11.73 0.00
C ARG A 226 -3.56 10.67 -0.99
N LEU A 227 -4.40 9.66 -1.17
CA LEU A 227 -4.24 8.70 -2.26
C LEU A 227 -4.88 9.26 -3.52
N LYS A 228 -4.09 9.39 -4.58
CA LYS A 228 -4.58 9.63 -5.93
C LYS A 228 -4.48 8.35 -6.74
N THR A 229 -5.60 7.97 -7.33
CA THR A 229 -5.60 6.92 -8.36
C THR A 229 -5.04 7.49 -9.65
N VAL A 230 -4.02 6.85 -10.21
CA VAL A 230 -3.44 7.21 -11.50
C VAL A 230 -3.41 5.98 -12.39
N LYS A 231 -3.69 6.15 -13.68
CA LYS A 231 -3.48 5.08 -14.65
C LYS A 231 -1.98 4.87 -14.82
N LYS A 232 -1.52 3.62 -14.91
CA LYS A 232 -0.09 3.31 -15.07
C LYS A 232 0.52 4.02 -16.27
N GLU A 233 -0.24 4.19 -17.36
CA GLU A 233 0.20 4.92 -18.55
C GLU A 233 0.53 6.38 -18.21
N GLN A 234 -0.29 7.04 -17.36
CA GLN A 234 -0.04 8.41 -16.91
C GLN A 234 1.11 8.52 -15.90
N VAL A 235 1.40 7.45 -15.14
CA VAL A 235 2.58 7.42 -14.26
C VAL A 235 3.85 7.38 -15.08
N ARG A 236 3.87 6.58 -16.16
CA ARG A 236 5.00 6.55 -17.09
C ARG A 236 5.24 7.89 -17.78
N GLU A 237 4.21 8.73 -17.91
CA GLU A 237 4.35 10.11 -18.39
C GLU A 237 4.92 11.07 -17.33
N ARG A 238 4.89 10.72 -16.03
CA ARG A 238 5.48 11.51 -14.93
C ARG A 238 6.88 11.08 -14.53
N GLU A 239 7.31 9.89 -14.94
CA GLU A 239 8.71 9.50 -14.90
C GLU A 239 9.41 10.19 -16.07
N GLU A 240 9.97 11.36 -15.81
CA GLU A 240 10.67 12.13 -16.84
C GLU A 240 12.10 11.60 -16.98
N ILE A 241 12.32 10.81 -18.03
CA ILE A 241 13.66 10.48 -18.51
C ILE A 241 13.96 11.42 -19.67
N GLU A 242 14.95 12.29 -19.48
CA GLU A 242 15.44 13.19 -20.52
C GLU A 242 16.87 12.83 -20.90
N VAL A 243 17.08 12.54 -22.18
CA VAL A 243 18.42 12.32 -22.77
C VAL A 243 18.68 13.42 -23.79
N LYS A 244 19.60 14.32 -23.48
CA LYS A 244 20.03 15.42 -24.34
C LYS A 244 21.47 15.22 -24.78
N ALA A 245 21.75 15.43 -26.07
CA ALA A 245 23.08 15.40 -26.64
C ALA A 245 23.33 16.67 -27.44
N GLU A 246 24.31 17.47 -27.01
CA GLU A 246 24.75 18.68 -27.71
C GLU A 246 26.05 18.38 -28.47
N VAL A 247 25.99 18.38 -29.80
CA VAL A 247 27.14 18.10 -30.67
C VAL A 247 27.90 19.40 -30.96
N SER A 248 29.21 19.39 -30.68
CA SER A 248 30.14 20.48 -31.02
C SER A 248 31.42 19.92 -31.62
N GLY A 249 31.58 20.09 -32.93
CA GLY A 249 32.71 19.50 -33.68
C GLY A 249 32.66 17.97 -33.67
N ASN A 250 33.72 17.34 -33.14
CA ASN A 250 33.82 15.87 -33.01
C ASN A 250 33.47 15.38 -31.59
N THR A 251 33.04 16.29 -30.72
CA THR A 251 32.69 15.97 -29.34
C THR A 251 31.20 16.19 -29.11
N THR A 252 30.60 15.35 -28.28
CA THR A 252 29.19 15.45 -27.88
C THR A 252 29.12 15.58 -26.37
N LYS A 253 28.44 16.62 -25.88
CA LYS A 253 28.09 16.74 -24.46
C LYS A 253 26.74 16.08 -24.22
N VAL A 254 26.71 15.09 -23.35
CA VAL A 254 25.50 14.35 -22.99
C VAL A 254 25.02 14.80 -21.61
N LYS A 255 23.70 14.94 -21.48
CA LYS A 255 22.99 15.07 -20.21
C LYS A 255 21.87 14.04 -20.14
N VAL A 256 21.94 13.15 -19.16
CA VAL A 256 20.88 12.21 -18.82
C VAL A 256 20.27 12.66 -17.51
N LYS A 257 18.96 12.93 -17.48
CA LYS A 257 18.20 13.27 -16.26
C LYS A 257 17.08 12.25 -16.07
N VAL A 258 16.89 11.80 -14.84
CA VAL A 258 15.78 10.95 -14.41
C VAL A 258 15.08 11.61 -13.22
N GLU A 259 13.76 11.74 -13.29
CA GLU A 259 12.92 12.26 -12.20
C GLU A 259 11.78 11.29 -11.92
N PHE A 260 11.60 10.88 -10.66
CA PHE A 260 10.55 9.94 -10.25
C PHE A 260 10.19 10.10 -8.77
N VAL A 261 9.12 9.43 -8.34
CA VAL A 261 8.72 9.36 -6.92
C VAL A 261 8.91 7.93 -6.42
N SER A 262 9.74 7.78 -5.39
CA SER A 262 9.94 6.53 -4.67
C SER A 262 9.03 6.44 -3.45
N SER A 263 8.65 5.22 -3.08
CA SER A 263 8.01 4.93 -1.79
C SER A 263 9.03 4.67 -0.68
N SER A 264 10.31 4.54 -1.03
CA SER A 264 11.40 4.30 -0.10
C SER A 264 11.98 5.62 0.44
N THR A 265 12.49 5.56 1.67
CA THR A 265 13.33 6.60 2.28
C THR A 265 14.74 6.08 2.59
N ASP A 266 15.03 4.83 2.26
CA ASP A 266 16.34 4.21 2.47
C ASP A 266 17.29 4.56 1.32
N ASN A 267 18.46 5.11 1.66
CA ASN A 267 19.48 5.55 0.70
C ASN A 267 19.87 4.45 -0.29
N ASN A 268 20.07 3.21 0.18
CA ASN A 268 20.55 2.13 -0.67
C ASN A 268 19.47 1.73 -1.68
N THR A 269 18.23 1.65 -1.21
CA THR A 269 17.06 1.38 -2.05
C THR A 269 16.87 2.49 -3.08
N LEU A 270 16.96 3.76 -2.69
CA LEU A 270 16.87 4.90 -3.59
C LEU A 270 18.00 4.90 -4.63
N ALA A 271 19.24 4.64 -4.21
CA ALA A 271 20.38 4.54 -5.12
C ALA A 271 20.20 3.41 -6.14
N GLN A 272 19.67 2.26 -5.71
CA GLN A 272 19.35 1.15 -6.61
C GLN A 272 18.22 1.52 -7.58
N GLU A 273 17.16 2.17 -7.11
CA GLU A 273 16.06 2.64 -7.96
C GLU A 273 16.51 3.69 -8.99
N ILE A 274 17.44 4.57 -8.63
CA ILE A 274 18.08 5.51 -9.56
C ILE A 274 18.91 4.71 -10.58
N LEU A 275 19.74 3.77 -10.13
CA LEU A 275 20.60 2.98 -10.99
C LEU A 275 19.81 2.20 -12.03
N ASP A 276 18.74 1.54 -11.61
CA ASP A 276 17.88 0.73 -12.48
C ASP A 276 17.21 1.60 -13.55
N ARG A 277 16.86 2.85 -13.21
CA ARG A 277 16.29 3.82 -14.18
C ARG A 277 17.33 4.45 -15.09
N MET A 278 18.56 4.64 -14.61
CA MET A 278 19.66 5.14 -15.43
C MET A 278 20.21 4.07 -16.39
N LYS A 279 20.10 2.78 -16.02
CA LYS A 279 20.45 1.67 -16.91
C LYS A 279 19.39 1.50 -17.99
N MET A 280 19.66 2.09 -19.14
CA MET A 280 18.79 2.04 -20.30
C MET A 280 19.42 1.21 -21.42
N GLU A 281 18.58 0.40 -22.07
CA GLU A 281 18.94 -0.30 -23.30
C GLU A 281 19.14 0.68 -24.45
N ARG A 282 19.94 0.29 -25.45
CA ARG A 282 20.25 1.11 -26.62
C ARG A 282 19.00 1.63 -27.34
N ASP A 283 18.00 0.75 -27.49
CA ASP A 283 16.74 1.08 -28.18
C ASP A 283 15.94 2.16 -27.42
N ALA A 284 15.96 2.12 -26.08
CA ALA A 284 15.32 3.14 -25.25
C ALA A 284 16.04 4.49 -25.36
N ILE A 285 17.38 4.49 -25.36
CA ILE A 285 18.19 5.71 -25.54
C ILE A 285 17.92 6.33 -26.91
N SER A 286 17.94 5.53 -27.97
CA SER A 286 17.65 5.96 -29.35
C SER A 286 16.26 6.58 -29.49
N GLY A 287 15.25 6.03 -28.79
CA GLY A 287 13.90 6.59 -28.77
C GLY A 287 13.72 7.88 -27.98
N LEU A 288 14.63 8.18 -27.03
CA LEU A 288 14.53 9.32 -26.11
C LEU A 288 15.48 10.47 -26.43
N ILE A 289 16.57 10.21 -27.16
CA ILE A 289 17.65 11.17 -27.36
C ILE A 289 17.21 12.37 -28.21
N LYS A 290 17.49 13.57 -27.69
CA LYS A 290 17.36 14.84 -28.41
C LYS A 290 18.76 15.34 -28.77
N ILE A 291 19.09 15.30 -30.05
CA ILE A 291 20.37 15.76 -30.57
C ILE A 291 20.25 17.21 -31.05
N GLU A 292 21.01 18.10 -30.44
CA GLU A 292 21.10 19.51 -30.78
C GLU A 292 22.49 19.82 -31.33
N SER A 293 22.56 20.58 -32.43
CA SER A 293 23.84 21.05 -32.98
C SER A 293 24.04 22.51 -32.60
N LYS A 294 25.18 22.85 -31.97
CA LYS A 294 25.53 24.23 -31.65
C LYS A 294 26.60 24.77 -32.60
N ASP A 295 26.35 25.95 -33.16
CA ASP A 295 27.31 26.65 -34.00
C ASP A 295 28.41 27.27 -33.11
N LYS A 296 29.52 26.53 -32.92
CA LYS A 296 30.80 27.00 -32.34
C LYS A 296 30.66 27.87 -31.09
N GLU A 297 30.20 27.29 -29.99
CA GLU A 297 30.55 27.78 -28.65
C GLU A 297 31.88 27.15 -28.19
N GLU A 298 32.64 27.89 -27.38
CA GLU A 298 33.89 27.41 -26.79
C GLU A 298 33.66 26.07 -26.09
N SER A 299 34.39 25.04 -26.52
CA SER A 299 34.41 23.72 -25.89
C SER A 299 35.06 23.85 -24.52
N GLY A 300 34.26 24.21 -23.51
CA GLY A 300 34.68 24.05 -22.12
C GLY A 300 34.84 22.55 -21.84
N ASP A 301 36.01 22.16 -21.33
CA ASP A 301 36.24 20.82 -20.81
C ASP A 301 35.12 20.48 -19.83
N THR A 302 34.20 19.61 -20.25
CA THR A 302 33.09 19.21 -19.40
C THR A 302 33.60 18.13 -18.48
N VAL A 303 33.81 18.49 -17.21
CA VAL A 303 34.10 17.53 -16.16
C VAL A 303 32.88 16.64 -15.98
N GLU A 304 33.08 15.34 -16.04
CA GLU A 304 32.07 14.32 -15.77
C GLU A 304 31.41 14.58 -14.40
N LYS A 305 30.08 14.63 -14.37
CA LYS A 305 29.33 15.09 -13.20
C LYS A 305 28.08 14.26 -12.98
N LEU A 306 28.10 13.47 -11.92
CA LEU A 306 26.94 12.77 -11.38
C LEU A 306 26.33 13.58 -10.23
N LYS A 307 25.01 13.67 -10.21
CA LYS A 307 24.23 14.33 -9.14
C LYS A 307 23.00 13.48 -8.84
N ALA A 308 22.67 13.35 -7.56
CA ALA A 308 21.42 12.75 -7.12
C ALA A 308 20.90 13.52 -5.91
N GLU A 309 19.62 13.88 -5.94
CA GLU A 309 18.92 14.59 -4.90
C GLU A 309 17.61 13.85 -4.62
N ALA A 310 17.31 13.68 -3.33
CA ALA A 310 16.12 13.02 -2.86
C ALA A 310 15.48 13.89 -1.78
N GLU A 311 14.24 14.28 -2.02
CA GLU A 311 13.45 15.06 -1.07
C GLU A 311 12.38 14.17 -0.47
N THR A 312 12.51 13.86 0.83
CA THR A 312 11.47 13.10 1.54
C THR A 312 10.35 14.05 1.93
N VAL A 313 9.16 13.80 1.37
CA VAL A 313 7.94 14.52 1.68
C VAL A 313 6.95 13.50 2.24
N GLY A 314 6.78 13.51 3.56
CA GLY A 314 5.92 12.56 4.29
C GLY A 314 6.34 11.09 4.12
N VAL A 315 5.53 10.29 3.39
CA VAL A 315 5.73 8.83 3.20
C VAL A 315 6.24 8.46 1.80
N GLY A 316 6.68 9.46 1.02
CA GLY A 316 7.29 9.26 -0.29
C GLY A 316 8.52 10.14 -0.42
N THR A 317 9.38 9.78 -1.38
CA THR A 317 10.61 10.52 -1.68
C THR A 317 10.59 10.92 -3.14
N LYS A 318 10.61 12.23 -3.41
CA LYS A 318 10.82 12.73 -4.76
C LYS A 318 12.31 12.60 -5.08
N VAL A 319 12.65 11.98 -6.19
CA VAL A 319 14.02 11.70 -6.58
C VAL A 319 14.33 12.36 -7.92
N GLU A 320 15.43 13.11 -7.96
CA GLU A 320 16.02 13.67 -9.17
C GLU A 320 17.48 13.24 -9.27
N ALA A 321 17.86 12.60 -10.38
CA ALA A 321 19.26 12.27 -10.65
C ALA A 321 19.66 12.69 -12.06
N GLY A 322 20.93 13.11 -12.20
CA GLY A 322 21.47 13.61 -13.45
C GLY A 322 22.93 13.20 -13.64
N TYR A 323 23.28 12.81 -14.86
CA TYR A 323 24.63 12.48 -15.26
C TYR A 323 25.02 13.24 -16.53
N GLU A 324 26.04 14.08 -16.41
CA GLU A 324 26.60 14.89 -17.49
C GLU A 324 28.02 14.42 -17.82
N PHE A 325 28.30 14.15 -19.09
CA PHE A 325 29.61 13.69 -19.57
C PHE A 325 29.84 14.06 -21.04
N SER A 326 31.07 13.87 -21.52
CA SER A 326 31.44 14.08 -22.92
C SER A 326 31.78 12.77 -23.63
N LEU A 327 31.52 12.72 -24.93
CA LEU A 327 31.87 11.62 -25.83
C LEU A 327 32.67 12.16 -27.02
N ASP A 328 33.65 11.39 -27.49
CA ASP A 328 34.49 11.71 -28.66
C ASP A 328 33.87 11.21 -29.97
N THR A 329 32.59 11.49 -30.15
CA THR A 329 31.83 11.16 -31.37
C THR A 329 30.76 12.21 -31.61
N ALA A 330 30.38 12.39 -32.88
CA ALA A 330 29.30 13.24 -33.33
C ALA A 330 28.23 12.46 -34.12
N ASP A 331 28.46 11.17 -34.38
CA ASP A 331 27.50 10.33 -35.09
C ASP A 331 26.49 9.72 -34.11
N GLU A 332 25.22 9.67 -34.51
CA GLU A 332 24.12 9.23 -33.65
C GLU A 332 24.35 7.84 -33.05
N THR A 333 24.90 6.89 -33.82
CA THR A 333 25.17 5.53 -33.33
C THR A 333 26.26 5.53 -32.26
N GLY A 334 27.36 6.23 -32.50
CA GLY A 334 28.44 6.42 -31.53
C GLY A 334 27.96 7.12 -30.26
N ILE A 335 27.08 8.13 -30.40
CA ILE A 335 26.48 8.81 -29.25
C ILE A 335 25.64 7.83 -28.42
N VAL A 336 24.69 7.11 -29.03
CA VAL A 336 23.85 6.13 -28.33
C VAL A 336 24.70 5.06 -27.62
N ASP A 337 25.75 4.56 -28.28
CA ASP A 337 26.62 3.52 -27.73
C ASP A 337 27.48 4.03 -26.58
N GLY A 338 28.03 5.24 -26.74
CA GLY A 338 28.79 5.91 -25.68
C GLY A 338 27.92 6.20 -24.46
N ILE A 339 26.65 6.59 -24.66
CA ILE A 339 25.69 6.79 -23.57
C ILE A 339 25.41 5.47 -22.84
N ALA A 340 25.05 4.41 -23.58
CA ALA A 340 24.77 3.10 -22.99
C ALA A 340 25.98 2.57 -22.18
N GLN A 341 27.19 2.72 -22.72
CA GLN A 341 28.42 2.33 -22.05
C GLN A 341 28.67 3.14 -20.77
N LYS A 342 28.52 4.47 -20.83
CA LYS A 342 28.74 5.35 -19.68
C LYS A 342 27.72 5.09 -18.57
N LEU A 343 26.44 4.94 -18.90
CA LEU A 343 25.40 4.61 -17.92
C LEU A 343 25.60 3.23 -17.30
N SER A 344 26.07 2.25 -18.08
CA SER A 344 26.38 0.92 -17.57
C SER A 344 27.56 0.90 -16.60
N SER A 345 28.45 1.90 -16.66
CA SER A 345 29.59 2.02 -15.74
C SER A 345 29.24 2.63 -14.38
N VAL A 346 28.10 3.30 -14.26
CA VAL A 346 27.62 3.85 -12.99
C VAL A 346 27.26 2.70 -12.06
N THR A 347 27.70 2.78 -10.81
CA THR A 347 27.37 1.82 -9.75
C THR A 347 26.45 2.45 -8.70
N SER A 348 25.84 1.61 -7.86
CA SER A 348 25.04 2.10 -6.73
C SER A 348 25.89 2.91 -5.75
N ASP A 349 27.17 2.52 -5.56
CA ASP A 349 28.11 3.24 -4.70
C ASP A 349 28.41 4.66 -5.23
N ASP A 350 28.53 4.83 -6.56
CA ASP A 350 28.72 6.14 -7.17
C ASP A 350 27.51 7.05 -6.92
N ILE A 351 26.29 6.51 -7.01
CA ILE A 351 25.05 7.25 -6.74
C ILE A 351 24.97 7.60 -5.25
N LEU A 352 25.22 6.64 -4.35
CA LEU A 352 25.23 6.86 -2.90
C LEU A 352 26.23 7.94 -2.49
N ALA A 353 27.40 8.01 -3.14
CA ALA A 353 28.42 9.01 -2.86
C ALA A 353 27.97 10.45 -3.17
N VAL A 354 27.03 10.62 -4.11
CA VAL A 354 26.51 11.94 -4.51
C VAL A 354 25.07 12.20 -4.08
N LEU A 355 24.37 11.20 -3.55
CA LEU A 355 22.97 11.29 -3.13
C LEU A 355 22.85 12.21 -1.92
N LYS A 356 22.17 13.34 -2.13
CA LYS A 356 21.79 14.26 -1.06
C LYS A 356 20.33 14.01 -0.69
N MET A 357 20.09 13.67 0.57
CA MET A 357 18.74 13.61 1.10
C MET A 357 18.40 14.89 1.85
N GLU A 358 17.32 15.53 1.44
CA GLU A 358 16.67 16.59 2.19
C GLU A 358 15.40 16.03 2.81
N ILE A 359 15.37 16.00 4.14
CA ILE A 359 14.14 15.71 4.89
C ILE A 359 13.48 17.07 5.09
N THR A 360 12.43 17.33 4.32
CA THR A 360 11.58 18.49 4.58
C THR A 360 10.78 18.14 5.82
N GLU A 361 11.35 18.45 6.99
CA GLU A 361 10.63 18.37 8.26
C GLU A 361 9.36 19.18 8.06
N ILE A 362 8.24 18.49 8.24
CA ILE A 362 6.96 19.15 8.39
C ILE A 362 7.14 19.96 9.67
N ASP A 363 7.50 21.24 9.52
CA ASP A 363 7.38 22.18 10.63
C ASP A 363 5.92 22.08 11.05
N ASP A 364 5.70 21.46 12.21
CA ASP A 364 4.45 21.43 12.93
C ASP A 364 4.12 22.89 13.30
N GLN A 365 3.71 23.69 12.31
CA GLN A 365 2.86 24.85 12.52
C GLN A 365 1.46 24.37 12.93
N MET A 366 1.41 23.48 13.93
CA MET A 366 0.53 23.68 15.08
C MET A 366 1.02 24.94 15.83
N GLU A 367 0.94 26.11 15.19
CA GLU A 367 0.74 27.33 15.95
C GLU A 367 -0.63 27.20 16.61
N SER A 368 -0.60 26.64 17.82
CA SER A 368 -1.45 27.00 18.95
C SER A 368 -2.78 27.64 18.56
N SER A 369 -3.76 26.82 18.18
CA SER A 369 -5.17 27.22 18.22
C SER A 369 -5.72 27.29 19.65
N ASP A 370 -4.84 27.28 20.67
CA ASP A 370 -5.12 27.51 22.08
C ASP A 370 -5.49 28.96 22.45
N ASN A 371 -5.79 29.83 21.47
CA ASN A 371 -6.30 31.19 21.76
C ASN A 371 -7.77 31.41 21.36
N VAL A 372 -8.61 30.38 21.45
CA VAL A 372 -10.06 30.56 21.69
C VAL A 372 -10.38 30.28 23.15
N ARG A 373 -9.66 30.98 24.04
CA ARG A 373 -10.03 31.12 25.44
C ARG A 373 -11.27 31.99 25.53
N GLY A 374 -12.39 31.32 25.78
CA GLY A 374 -13.72 31.80 26.16
C GLY A 374 -13.91 33.31 26.32
N LYS A 375 -14.61 33.92 25.36
CA LYS A 375 -15.62 34.92 25.71
C LYS A 375 -16.85 34.17 26.20
N GLY A 376 -16.96 34.07 27.52
CA GLY A 376 -18.21 33.73 28.19
C GLY A 376 -19.33 34.58 27.63
N ARG A 377 -20.32 33.94 27.02
CA ARG A 377 -21.63 34.54 26.84
C ARG A 377 -22.39 34.22 28.11
N ASP A 378 -22.54 35.23 28.95
CA ASP A 378 -23.57 35.30 29.98
C ASP A 378 -24.92 35.06 29.30
N ILE A 379 -25.46 33.85 29.44
CA ILE A 379 -26.84 33.57 29.11
C ILE A 379 -27.64 34.05 30.31
N GLU A 380 -28.17 35.26 30.19
CA GLU A 380 -29.25 35.77 31.05
C GLU A 380 -30.40 34.76 31.04
N ASP A 381 -30.57 34.12 32.20
CA ASP A 381 -31.79 33.44 32.62
C ASP A 381 -32.94 34.46 32.66
N LYS A 382 -33.72 34.54 31.58
CA LYS A 382 -35.01 35.23 31.58
C LYS A 382 -36.10 34.21 31.85
N GLY A 383 -36.50 34.16 33.12
CA GLY A 383 -37.67 33.46 33.60
C GLY A 383 -38.90 33.78 32.76
N VAL A 384 -39.49 32.73 32.17
CA VAL A 384 -40.82 32.78 31.58
C VAL A 384 -41.81 32.28 32.63
N GLU A 385 -42.50 33.24 33.24
CA GLU A 385 -43.68 33.03 34.09
C GLU A 385 -44.71 32.14 33.38
N LYS A 386 -45.02 30.99 34.00
CA LYS A 386 -46.25 30.25 33.75
C LYS A 386 -47.45 31.10 34.19
N LYS A 387 -48.23 31.62 33.24
CA LYS A 387 -49.63 31.97 33.48
C LYS A 387 -50.53 30.93 32.85
N GLY A 388 -51.15 30.14 33.73
CA GLY A 388 -52.20 29.21 33.37
C GLY A 388 -53.42 29.94 32.82
N ASN A 389 -54.14 29.27 31.93
CA ASN A 389 -55.54 29.58 31.70
C ASN A 389 -56.30 28.28 31.42
N ILE A 390 -57.00 27.80 32.44
CA ILE A 390 -57.95 26.70 32.37
C ILE A 390 -59.30 27.29 31.95
N LYS A 391 -59.81 26.90 30.78
CA LYS A 391 -61.21 27.07 30.34
C LYS A 391 -61.42 25.98 29.27
N GLY A 392 -62.26 24.96 29.42
CA GLY A 392 -63.52 24.86 30.14
C GLY A 392 -64.69 25.18 29.21
N LYS A 393 -65.12 24.23 28.37
CA LYS A 393 -66.45 24.14 27.70
C LYS A 393 -66.55 22.75 27.03
N ARG A 394 -67.37 21.80 27.51
CA ARG A 394 -68.82 21.61 27.20
C ARG A 394 -69.07 21.81 25.69
N GLY A 395 -69.42 20.80 24.89
CA GLY A 395 -70.49 19.82 25.06
C GLY A 395 -71.68 20.22 24.17
N ARG A 396 -72.00 19.41 23.16
CA ARG A 396 -73.25 19.28 22.35
C ARG A 396 -72.93 18.34 21.18
N GLU A 397 -73.47 17.13 21.05
CA GLU A 397 -74.88 16.81 20.72
C GLU A 397 -75.46 17.75 19.67
N ASP A 398 -75.42 17.33 18.41
CA ASP A 398 -76.61 16.85 17.66
C ASP A 398 -76.18 15.82 16.59
#